data_AF-A0A849CJ68-F1
#
_entry.id   AF-A0A849CJ68-F1
#
_cell.length_a   1.000
_cell.length_b   1.000
_cell.length_c   1.000
_cell.angle_alpha   90.00
_cell.angle_beta   90.00
_cell.angle_gamma   90.00
#
_symmetry.space_group_name_H-M   'P 1'
#
loop_
_entity.id
_entity.type
_entity.pdbx_description
1 polymer ?
#
loop_
_entity_poly.entity_id
_entity_poly.type
_entity_poly.pdbx_seq_one_letter_code
_entity_poly.pdbx_strand_id
1 'polypeptide(L)'
;MNLQKLKNCQSIEDLIFSFSINTTPRKFAYIVYKIPDNQKYIEFEIKKSNGSPRRIASPKPPLKVLQRLFANIILSCISEIQQKNNKFLSTNHGFEKYKSIISNARVHQGKKYLLNIDIKDFFESIHFGRIKGYLVNDQHFQLHNKTAEIIATLATMERKKLYHKVHHYHLYYLY
;
A
#
# COMPACT_ATOMS: atom_id res chain seq x y z
N MET A 1 7.39 4.00 -20.37
CA MET A 1 6.22 3.96 -19.46
C MET A 1 6.54 3.04 -18.29
N ASN A 2 6.47 3.56 -17.07
CA ASN A 2 6.73 2.87 -15.82
C ASN A 2 5.73 1.73 -15.58
N LEU A 3 4.47 1.87 -16.02
CA LEU A 3 3.48 0.80 -15.87
C LEU A 3 3.88 -0.46 -16.63
N GLN A 4 4.30 -0.32 -17.89
CA GLN A 4 4.74 -1.48 -18.68
C GLN A 4 6.02 -2.10 -18.13
N LYS A 5 6.98 -1.28 -17.69
CA LYS A 5 8.19 -1.77 -17.00
C LYS A 5 7.83 -2.59 -15.77
N LEU A 6 6.92 -2.09 -14.95
CA LEU A 6 6.49 -2.76 -13.72
C LEU A 6 5.77 -4.09 -14.02
N LYS A 7 4.91 -4.13 -15.04
CA LYS A 7 4.23 -5.35 -15.51
C LYS A 7 5.22 -6.44 -15.93
N ASN A 8 6.32 -6.05 -16.58
CA ASN A 8 7.31 -6.98 -17.10
C ASN A 8 8.25 -7.53 -16.00
N CYS A 9 8.30 -6.92 -14.82
CA CYS A 9 9.15 -7.39 -13.73
C CYS A 9 8.59 -8.68 -13.12
N GLN A 10 9.45 -9.67 -12.89
CA GLN A 10 9.10 -10.95 -12.27
C GLN A 10 10.00 -11.31 -11.08
N SER A 11 11.05 -10.54 -10.84
CA SER A 11 12.06 -10.77 -9.80
C SER A 11 12.50 -9.46 -9.14
N ILE A 12 13.33 -9.57 -8.09
CA ILE A 12 13.98 -8.40 -7.47
C ILE A 12 14.98 -7.77 -8.45
N GLU A 13 15.70 -8.61 -9.19
CA GLU A 13 16.67 -8.26 -10.20
C GLU A 13 16.02 -7.40 -11.29
N ASP A 14 14.85 -7.81 -11.80
CA ASP A 14 14.12 -7.04 -12.81
C ASP A 14 13.71 -5.66 -12.29
N LEU A 15 13.25 -5.58 -11.04
CA LEU A 15 12.86 -4.32 -10.41
C LEU A 15 14.05 -3.38 -10.24
N ILE A 16 15.19 -3.92 -9.80
CA ILE A 16 16.43 -3.15 -9.63
C ILE A 16 16.90 -2.62 -10.98
N PHE A 17 16.94 -3.46 -12.00
CA PHE A 17 17.40 -3.07 -13.34
C PHE A 17 16.44 -2.08 -14.02
N SER A 18 15.15 -2.38 -14.04
CA SER A 18 14.13 -1.60 -14.77
C SER A 18 13.96 -0.18 -14.25
N PHE A 19 14.18 0.02 -12.95
CA PHE A 19 14.03 1.30 -12.25
C PHE A 19 15.34 1.87 -11.73
N SER A 20 16.48 1.29 -12.11
CA SER A 20 17.83 1.75 -11.72
C SER A 20 17.97 1.96 -10.21
N ILE A 21 17.45 1.01 -9.42
CA ILE A 21 17.45 1.10 -7.97
C ILE A 21 18.89 0.89 -7.46
N ASN A 22 19.43 1.86 -6.73
CA ASN A 22 20.81 1.78 -6.20
C ASN A 22 20.92 0.82 -5.00
N THR A 23 20.82 -0.49 -5.25
CA THR A 23 21.00 -1.57 -4.28
C THR A 23 21.32 -2.88 -4.97
N THR A 24 21.88 -3.85 -4.24
CA THR A 24 22.03 -5.23 -4.73
C THR A 24 20.77 -6.05 -4.45
N PRO A 25 20.48 -7.11 -5.23
CA PRO A 25 19.35 -8.01 -4.97
C PRO A 25 19.41 -8.62 -3.57
N ARG A 26 20.60 -9.02 -3.11
CA ARG A 26 20.82 -9.55 -1.76
C ARG A 26 20.44 -8.55 -0.67
N LYS A 27 20.86 -7.28 -0.80
CA LYS A 27 20.52 -6.24 0.18
C LYS A 27 19.04 -5.91 0.16
N PHE A 28 18.42 -5.85 -1.03
CA PHE A 28 16.98 -5.67 -1.17
C PHE A 28 16.21 -6.80 -0.48
N ALA A 29 16.50 -8.05 -0.84
CA ALA A 29 15.85 -9.23 -0.26
C ALA A 29 16.04 -9.30 1.26
N TYR A 30 17.22 -8.93 1.76
CA TYR A 30 17.47 -8.85 3.19
C TYR A 30 16.53 -7.85 3.89
N ILE A 31 16.44 -6.62 3.36
CA ILE A 31 15.56 -5.58 3.93
C ILE A 31 14.09 -6.03 3.91
N VAL A 32 13.63 -6.61 2.81
CA VAL A 32 12.21 -6.97 2.63
C VAL A 32 11.84 -8.23 3.44
N TYR A 33 12.66 -9.28 3.38
CA TYR A 33 12.27 -10.61 3.87
C TYR A 33 13.00 -11.10 5.11
N LYS A 34 14.20 -10.57 5.43
CA LYS A 34 15.03 -11.11 6.53
C LYS A 34 15.01 -10.26 7.79
N ILE A 35 14.88 -8.95 7.67
CA ILE A 35 14.73 -8.09 8.85
C ILE A 35 13.31 -8.31 9.43
N PRO A 36 13.17 -8.66 10.72
CA PRO A 36 11.85 -8.80 11.35
C PRO A 36 11.20 -7.43 11.57
N ASP A 37 9.87 -7.40 11.65
CA ASP A 37 9.12 -6.14 11.67
C ASP A 37 9.42 -5.25 12.89
N ASN A 38 9.65 -5.83 14.07
CA ASN A 38 10.10 -5.11 15.27
C ASN A 38 11.46 -4.42 15.09
N GLN A 39 12.27 -4.85 14.12
CA GLN A 39 13.52 -4.20 13.74
C GLN A 39 13.36 -3.28 12.52
N LYS A 40 12.32 -3.44 11.69
CA LYS A 40 12.01 -2.57 10.55
C LYS A 40 11.30 -1.28 10.93
N TYR A 41 10.57 -1.27 12.04
CA TYR A 41 9.74 -0.14 12.46
C TYR A 41 10.15 0.41 13.83
N ILE A 42 9.77 1.66 14.09
CA ILE A 42 9.79 2.31 15.40
C ILE A 42 8.33 2.63 15.73
N GLU A 43 7.83 2.09 16.83
CA GLU A 43 6.47 2.31 17.29
C GLU A 43 6.41 3.41 18.35
N PHE A 44 5.43 4.31 18.22
CA PHE A 44 5.15 5.36 19.19
C PHE A 44 3.67 5.74 19.16
N GLU A 45 3.19 6.42 20.20
CA GLU A 45 1.80 6.88 20.28
C GLU A 45 1.69 8.38 20.10
N ILE A 46 0.67 8.82 19.38
CA ILE A 46 0.25 10.22 19.27
C ILE A 46 -1.21 10.35 19.69
N LYS A 47 -1.61 11.51 20.21
CA LYS A 47 -3.03 11.77 20.52
C LYS A 47 -3.81 12.03 19.23
N LYS A 48 -4.97 11.39 19.08
CA LYS A 48 -5.97 11.80 18.08
C LYS A 48 -6.57 13.15 18.48
N SER A 49 -7.32 13.78 17.55
CA SER A 49 -8.07 15.01 17.83
C SER A 49 -9.06 14.86 18.99
N ASN A 50 -9.59 13.66 19.21
CA ASN A 50 -10.47 13.32 20.32
C ASN A 50 -9.73 12.86 21.60
N GLY A 51 -8.40 13.00 21.66
CA GLY A 51 -7.58 12.64 22.82
C GLY A 51 -7.20 11.16 22.95
N SER A 52 -7.89 10.25 22.26
CA SER A 52 -7.55 8.82 22.29
C SER A 52 -6.18 8.54 21.64
N PRO A 53 -5.42 7.52 22.08
CA PRO A 53 -4.12 7.20 21.51
C PRO A 53 -4.25 6.65 20.08
N ARG A 54 -3.30 7.01 19.22
CA ARG A 54 -3.05 6.41 17.90
C ARG A 54 -1.63 5.90 17.89
N ARG A 55 -1.49 4.58 17.75
CA ARG A 55 -0.20 3.93 17.50
C ARG A 55 0.26 4.23 16.08
N ILE A 56 1.52 4.63 15.95
CA ILE A 56 2.21 4.89 14.69
C ILE A 56 3.40 3.95 14.62
N ALA A 57 3.52 3.23 13.51
CA ALA A 57 4.70 2.47 13.17
C ALA A 57 5.45 3.19 12.05
N SER A 58 6.58 3.83 12.39
CA SER A 58 7.42 4.52 11.40
C SER A 58 8.51 3.57 10.88
N PRO A 59 8.66 3.40 9.56
CA PRO A 59 9.72 2.58 8.99
C PRO A 59 11.09 3.19 9.27
N LYS A 60 12.07 2.34 9.59
CA LYS A 60 13.49 2.72 9.69
C LYS A 60 14.07 3.06 8.32
N PRO A 61 15.17 3.83 8.24
CA PRO A 61 15.68 4.37 6.98
C PRO A 61 15.84 3.36 5.84
N PRO A 62 16.37 2.14 6.03
CA PRO A 62 16.54 1.18 4.92
C PRO A 62 15.22 0.79 4.25
N LEU A 63 14.17 0.51 5.04
CA LEU A 63 12.85 0.18 4.52
C LEU A 63 12.16 1.40 3.94
N LYS A 64 12.27 2.56 4.61
CA LYS A 64 11.65 3.82 4.20
C LYS A 64 12.11 4.27 2.82
N VAL A 65 13.39 4.06 2.48
CA VAL A 65 13.93 4.37 1.15
C VAL A 65 13.24 3.52 0.08
N LEU A 66 13.13 2.20 0.29
CA LEU A 66 12.43 1.33 -0.65
C LEU A 66 10.95 1.70 -0.76
N GLN A 67 10.25 1.91 0.35
CA GLN A 67 8.83 2.29 0.34
C GLN A 67 8.58 3.59 -0.43
N ARG A 68 9.43 4.62 -0.25
CA ARG A 68 9.32 5.88 -1.01
C ARG A 68 9.55 5.68 -2.50
N LEU A 69 10.56 4.87 -2.86
CA LEU A 69 10.85 4.56 -4.25
C LEU A 69 9.68 3.85 -4.93
N PHE A 70 9.10 2.82 -4.29
CA PHE A 70 7.95 2.12 -4.83
C PHE A 70 6.68 2.99 -4.85
N ALA A 71 6.47 3.84 -3.85
CA ALA A 71 5.38 4.81 -3.87
C ALA A 71 5.48 5.73 -5.10
N ASN A 72 6.68 6.24 -5.42
CA ASN A 72 6.89 7.06 -6.61
C ASN A 72 6.67 6.29 -7.91
N ILE A 73 7.11 5.03 -8.00
CA ILE A 73 6.85 4.17 -9.17
C ILE A 73 5.34 3.98 -9.37
N ILE A 74 4.61 3.63 -8.31
CA ILE A 74 3.17 3.40 -8.38
C ILE A 74 2.42 4.68 -8.74
N LEU A 75 2.77 5.82 -8.14
CA LEU A 75 2.18 7.11 -8.49
C LEU A 75 2.42 7.47 -9.96
N SER A 76 3.63 7.20 -10.48
CA SER A 76 3.91 7.39 -11.90
C SER A 76 3.07 6.47 -12.78
N CYS A 77 2.84 5.22 -12.37
CA CYS A 77 1.96 4.30 -13.09
C CYS A 77 0.51 4.82 -13.11
N ILE A 78 0.02 5.32 -11.97
CA ILE A 78 -1.31 5.94 -11.87
C ILE A 78 -1.43 7.14 -12.80
N SER A 79 -0.42 8.02 -12.85
CA SER A 79 -0.41 9.16 -13.78
C SER A 79 -0.44 8.72 -15.25
N GLU A 80 0.27 7.66 -15.62
CA GLU A 80 0.21 7.08 -16.97
C GLU A 80 -1.19 6.54 -17.31
N ILE A 81 -1.88 5.94 -16.34
CA ILE A 81 -3.26 5.46 -16.50
C ILE A 81 -4.23 6.65 -16.69
N GLN A 82 -4.12 7.68 -15.84
CA GLN A 82 -4.95 8.89 -15.92
C GLN A 82 -4.78 9.63 -17.26
N GLN A 83 -3.57 9.64 -17.82
CA GLN A 83 -3.30 10.25 -19.14
C GLN A 83 -4.03 9.51 -20.27
N LYS A 84 -4.17 8.17 -20.17
CA LYS A 84 -4.91 7.35 -21.14
C LYS A 84 -6.42 7.34 -20.90
N ASN A 85 -6.83 7.46 -19.64
CA ASN A 85 -8.23 7.44 -19.21
C ASN A 85 -8.46 8.51 -18.13
N ASN A 86 -8.91 9.68 -18.57
CA ASN A 86 -9.18 10.82 -17.67
C ASN A 86 -10.30 10.58 -16.66
N LYS A 87 -11.12 9.52 -16.84
CA LYS A 87 -12.15 9.14 -15.86
C LYS A 87 -11.58 8.36 -14.68
N PHE A 88 -10.42 7.71 -14.84
CA PHE A 88 -9.76 6.95 -13.79
C PHE A 88 -9.41 7.85 -12.60
N LEU A 89 -9.97 7.55 -11.42
CA LEU A 89 -9.81 8.33 -10.19
C LEU A 89 -10.21 9.81 -10.31
N SER A 90 -11.09 10.15 -11.25
CA SER A 90 -11.55 11.53 -11.47
C SER A 90 -12.17 12.17 -10.21
N THR A 91 -12.89 11.38 -9.41
CA THR A 91 -13.51 11.80 -8.14
C THR A 91 -12.63 11.59 -6.90
N ASN A 92 -11.41 11.03 -7.04
CA ASN A 92 -10.49 10.91 -5.91
C ASN A 92 -9.85 12.27 -5.62
N HIS A 93 -9.98 12.80 -4.42
CA HIS A 93 -9.28 14.01 -3.97
C HIS A 93 -8.22 13.73 -2.90
N GLY A 94 -8.27 12.57 -2.25
CA GLY A 94 -7.33 12.18 -1.20
C GLY A 94 -5.99 11.77 -1.80
N PHE A 95 -4.90 12.29 -1.24
CA PHE A 95 -3.51 11.96 -1.62
C PHE A 95 -3.18 12.17 -3.11
N GLU A 96 -4.01 12.92 -3.84
CA GLU A 96 -3.87 13.16 -5.27
C GLU A 96 -3.08 14.45 -5.54
N LYS A 97 -2.19 14.43 -6.54
CA LYS A 97 -1.42 15.62 -6.90
C LYS A 97 -2.36 16.71 -7.42
N TYR A 98 -2.14 17.94 -6.98
CA TYR A 98 -2.93 19.13 -7.36
C TYR A 98 -4.40 19.13 -6.93
N LYS A 99 -4.85 18.16 -6.12
CA LYS A 99 -6.17 18.21 -5.46
C LYS A 99 -6.02 18.52 -3.98
N SER A 100 -7.09 19.02 -3.38
CA SER A 100 -7.10 19.45 -1.99
C SER A 100 -8.48 19.27 -1.37
N ILE A 101 -8.56 19.49 -0.06
CA ILE A 101 -9.84 19.56 0.66
C ILE A 101 -10.77 20.61 0.04
N ILE A 102 -10.21 21.69 -0.52
CA ILE A 102 -10.97 22.76 -1.17
C ILE A 102 -11.56 22.26 -2.49
N SER A 103 -10.78 21.57 -3.32
CA SER A 103 -11.32 21.06 -4.59
C SER A 103 -12.39 19.99 -4.36
N ASN A 104 -12.29 19.21 -3.28
CA ASN A 104 -13.34 18.28 -2.87
C ASN A 104 -14.61 19.03 -2.42
N ALA A 105 -14.47 20.05 -1.55
CA ALA A 105 -15.63 20.81 -1.07
C ALA A 105 -16.39 21.52 -2.20
N ARG A 106 -15.69 22.04 -3.21
CA ARG A 106 -16.30 22.75 -4.36
C ARG A 106 -17.33 21.90 -5.11
N VAL A 107 -17.08 20.62 -5.34
CA VAL A 107 -18.04 19.76 -6.07
C VAL A 107 -19.33 19.49 -5.27
N HIS A 108 -19.27 19.69 -3.95
CA HIS A 108 -20.42 19.53 -3.04
C HIS A 108 -21.10 20.86 -2.69
N GLN A 109 -20.60 22.00 -3.15
CA GLN A 109 -21.19 23.30 -2.87
C GLN A 109 -22.61 23.41 -3.46
N GLY A 110 -23.55 23.94 -2.67
CA GLY A 110 -24.94 24.14 -3.10
C GLY A 110 -25.78 22.86 -3.23
N LYS A 111 -25.28 21.70 -2.80
CA LYS A 111 -26.07 20.46 -2.77
C LYS A 111 -27.04 20.48 -1.58
N LYS A 112 -28.32 20.19 -1.84
CA LYS A 112 -29.38 20.16 -0.81
C LYS A 112 -29.17 19.07 0.24
N TYR A 113 -28.57 17.95 -0.14
CA TYR A 113 -28.30 16.82 0.72
C TYR A 113 -26.86 16.34 0.54
N LEU A 114 -26.21 15.95 1.63
CA LEU A 114 -24.86 15.41 1.64
C LEU A 114 -24.86 14.11 2.44
N LEU A 115 -24.42 13.02 1.80
CA LEU A 115 -24.21 11.74 2.45
C LEU A 115 -22.75 11.64 2.90
N ASN A 116 -22.54 11.44 4.20
CA ASN A 116 -21.21 11.22 4.77
C ASN A 116 -21.04 9.74 5.11
N ILE A 117 -20.01 9.11 4.54
CA ILE A 117 -19.64 7.70 4.78
C ILE A 117 -18.17 7.68 5.17
N ASP A 118 -17.85 6.97 6.25
CA ASP A 118 -16.49 6.73 6.69
C ASP A 118 -16.22 5.23 6.89
N ILE A 119 -14.97 4.82 6.65
CA ILE A 119 -14.54 3.43 6.78
C ILE A 119 -13.78 3.28 8.10
N LYS A 120 -14.37 2.52 9.03
CA LYS A 120 -13.73 2.20 10.31
C LYS A 120 -12.39 1.49 10.07
N ASP A 121 -11.35 1.98 10.75
CA ASP A 121 -10.00 1.40 10.76
C ASP A 121 -9.40 1.15 9.36
N PHE A 122 -9.65 2.08 8.41
CA PHE A 122 -9.27 1.98 6.99
C PHE A 122 -7.88 1.37 6.75
N PHE A 123 -6.81 1.94 7.32
CA PHE A 123 -5.44 1.48 7.08
C PHE A 123 -5.19 0.06 7.62
N GLU A 124 -5.86 -0.30 8.71
CA GLU A 124 -5.70 -1.60 9.39
C GLU A 124 -6.52 -2.68 8.69
N SER A 125 -7.57 -2.27 7.98
CA SER A 125 -8.39 -3.13 7.12
C SER A 125 -7.66 -3.56 5.83
N ILE A 126 -6.63 -2.81 5.41
CA ILE A 126 -5.84 -3.12 4.21
C ILE A 126 -4.69 -4.06 4.58
N HIS A 127 -4.88 -5.35 4.31
CA HIS A 127 -3.88 -6.39 4.57
C HIS A 127 -3.16 -6.86 3.30
N PHE A 128 -2.07 -7.60 3.48
CA PHE A 128 -1.19 -8.11 2.41
C PHE A 128 -1.97 -8.73 1.23
N GLY A 129 -2.90 -9.65 1.53
CA GLY A 129 -3.71 -10.33 0.51
C GLY A 129 -4.56 -9.37 -0.33
N ARG A 130 -5.05 -8.27 0.26
CA ARG A 130 -5.86 -7.27 -0.46
C ARG A 130 -5.02 -6.47 -1.45
N ILE A 131 -3.81 -6.09 -1.05
CA ILE A 131 -2.87 -5.38 -1.93
C ILE A 131 -2.37 -6.30 -3.05
N LYS A 132 -1.91 -7.51 -2.71
CA LYS A 132 -1.44 -8.50 -3.71
C LYS A 132 -2.56 -8.82 -4.70
N GLY A 133 -3.76 -9.13 -4.21
CA GLY A 133 -4.93 -9.45 -5.04
C GLY A 133 -5.33 -8.29 -5.94
N TYR A 134 -5.31 -7.05 -5.45
CA TYR A 134 -5.57 -5.87 -6.29
C TYR A 134 -4.53 -5.74 -7.40
N LEU A 135 -3.24 -5.78 -7.07
CA LEU A 135 -2.17 -5.59 -8.05
C LEU A 135 -2.11 -6.67 -9.14
N VAL A 136 -2.53 -7.90 -8.84
CA VAL A 136 -2.59 -9.01 -9.80
C VAL A 136 -3.84 -8.91 -10.69
N ASN A 137 -5.00 -8.58 -10.13
CA ASN A 137 -6.28 -8.72 -10.83
C ASN A 137 -6.84 -7.42 -11.41
N ASP A 138 -6.35 -6.26 -10.97
CA ASP A 138 -6.77 -4.96 -11.52
C ASP A 138 -6.41 -4.87 -13.01
N GLN A 139 -7.37 -4.42 -13.83
CA GLN A 139 -7.25 -4.37 -15.29
C GLN A 139 -6.09 -3.49 -15.80
N HIS A 140 -5.70 -2.48 -15.03
CA HIS A 140 -4.60 -1.59 -15.41
C HIS A 140 -3.27 -2.17 -14.95
N PHE A 141 -3.20 -2.67 -13.71
CA PHE A 141 -1.94 -3.13 -13.11
C PHE A 141 -1.52 -4.52 -13.57
N GLN A 142 -2.38 -5.54 -13.50
CA GLN A 142 -2.12 -6.91 -13.98
C GLN A 142 -0.67 -7.40 -13.73
N LEU A 143 -0.13 -7.15 -12.53
CA LEU A 143 1.29 -7.41 -12.24
C LEU A 143 1.55 -8.91 -12.09
N HIS A 144 2.77 -9.32 -12.44
CA HIS A 144 3.23 -10.67 -12.12
C HIS A 144 3.14 -10.94 -10.61
N ASN A 145 2.75 -12.17 -10.25
CA ASN A 145 2.52 -12.58 -8.85
C ASN A 145 3.67 -12.21 -7.92
N LYS A 146 4.92 -12.38 -8.38
CA LYS A 146 6.11 -12.08 -7.57
C LYS A 146 6.29 -10.59 -7.32
N THR A 147 6.05 -9.76 -8.33
CA THR A 147 6.13 -8.30 -8.20
C THR A 147 5.04 -7.76 -7.29
N ALA A 148 3.81 -8.26 -7.44
CA ALA A 148 2.70 -7.91 -6.54
C ALA A 148 2.99 -8.31 -5.09
N GLU A 149 3.60 -9.48 -4.85
CA GLU A 149 4.04 -9.93 -3.52
C GLU A 149 5.12 -9.04 -2.92
N ILE A 150 6.14 -8.65 -3.69
CA ILE A 150 7.20 -7.75 -3.22
C ILE A 150 6.59 -6.41 -2.78
N ILE A 151 5.73 -5.82 -3.61
CA ILE A 151 5.07 -4.53 -3.31
C ILE A 151 4.15 -4.66 -2.10
N ALA A 152 3.35 -5.73 -2.02
CA ALA A 152 2.48 -5.97 -0.87
C ALA A 152 3.28 -6.16 0.43
N THR A 153 4.44 -6.84 0.37
CA THR A 153 5.35 -6.99 1.52
C THR A 153 5.94 -5.65 1.95
N LEU A 154 6.31 -4.79 0.99
CA LEU A 154 6.81 -3.44 1.29
C LEU A 154 5.72 -2.53 1.88
N ALA A 155 4.46 -2.69 1.44
CA ALA A 155 3.34 -1.84 1.84
C ALA A 155 2.67 -2.29 3.15
N THR A 156 2.99 -3.48 3.66
CA THR A 156 2.35 -4.02 4.87
C THR A 156 3.36 -4.35 5.95
N MET A 157 2.88 -4.37 7.18
CA MET A 157 3.59 -4.84 8.35
C MET A 157 2.80 -6.05 8.87
N GLU A 158 3.47 -7.17 9.10
CA GLU A 158 2.92 -8.27 9.87
C GLU A 158 2.70 -7.79 11.30
N ARG A 159 1.48 -7.33 11.56
CA ARG A 159 1.01 -7.16 12.92
C ARG A 159 0.94 -8.56 13.51
N LYS A 160 1.82 -8.87 14.47
CA LYS A 160 1.56 -9.98 15.39
C LYS A 160 0.15 -9.74 15.91
N LYS A 161 -0.76 -10.67 15.61
CA LYS A 161 -2.07 -10.71 16.24
C LYS A 161 -1.82 -10.70 17.75
N LEU A 162 -1.96 -9.54 18.39
CA LEU A 162 -2.23 -9.46 19.82
C LEU A 162 -3.68 -9.91 19.98
N TYR A 163 -3.92 -11.20 19.76
CA TYR A 163 -5.17 -11.85 20.08
C TYR A 163 -4.88 -12.94 21.09
N HIS A 164 -5.63 -12.84 22.18
CA HIS A 164 -5.85 -13.85 23.20
C HIS A 164 -5.82 -15.27 22.63
N LYS A 165 -5.30 -16.21 23.42
CA LYS A 165 -5.65 -17.64 23.33
C LYS A 165 -7.16 -17.77 23.11
N VAL A 166 -7.58 -18.00 21.87
CA VAL A 166 -8.90 -18.56 21.59
C VAL A 166 -8.62 -20.01 21.24
N HIS A 167 -9.19 -20.89 22.05
CA HIS A 167 -9.03 -22.33 22.02
C HIS A 167 -9.18 -22.90 20.60
N HIS A 168 -8.22 -23.78 20.25
CA HIS A 168 -8.31 -24.69 19.13
C HIS A 168 -9.61 -25.50 19.22
N TYR A 169 -10.50 -25.37 18.25
CA TYR A 169 -11.42 -26.44 17.88
C TYR A 169 -10.97 -27.01 16.55
N HIS A 170 -10.51 -28.26 16.60
CA HIS A 170 -10.35 -29.14 15.47
C HIS A 170 -11.68 -29.30 14.74
N LEU A 171 -11.70 -29.02 13.44
CA LEU A 171 -12.73 -29.55 12.54
C LEU A 171 -12.05 -30.51 11.57
N TYR A 172 -12.33 -31.80 11.79
CA TYR A 172 -12.12 -32.86 10.83
C TYR A 172 -13.04 -32.62 9.63
N TYR A 173 -12.50 -32.67 8.42
CA TYR A 173 -13.29 -32.73 7.19
C TYR A 173 -13.82 -34.17 7.04
N LEU A 174 -15.14 -34.32 7.14
CA LEU A 174 -15.90 -35.35 6.45
C LEU A 174 -16.69 -34.62 5.35
N TYR A 175 -16.32 -34.88 4.10
CA TYR A 175 -17.17 -35.28 2.97
C TYR A 175 -16.27 -35.48 1.76
#